data_AF-A0A436WQB7-F1
#
_entry.id   AF-A0A436WQB7-F1
#
_cell.length_a   1.000
_cell.length_b   1.000
_cell.length_c   1.000
_cell.angle_alpha   90.00
_cell.angle_beta   90.00
_cell.angle_gamma   90.00
#
_symmetry.space_group_name_H-M   'P 1'
#
loop_
_entity.id
_entity.type
_entity.pdbx_description
1 polymer ?
#
loop_
_entity_poly.entity_id
_entity_poly.type
_entity_poly.pdbx_seq_one_letter_code
_entity_poly.pdbx_strand_id
1 'polypeptide(L)'
;MPEHVVLVVSITRWVDDEPQPGIVEFEFSDRFGRLWRFHEKQSLVSSEWLDANCIYPRSGDIRCLALSQSQDQYGRLIAKIDTSQPYSVESLEEVSRFEVFASQLLPGA
;
A
#
# COMPACT_ATOMS: atom_id res chain seq x y z
N MET A 1 0.26 -14.60 -15.02
CA MET A 1 -1.04 -14.80 -14.33
C MET A 1 -1.07 -13.83 -13.16
N PRO A 2 -2.23 -13.30 -12.75
CA PRO A 2 -2.30 -12.45 -11.57
C PRO A 2 -1.86 -13.21 -10.33
N GLU A 3 -1.07 -12.58 -9.46
CA GLU A 3 -0.57 -13.19 -8.21
C GLU A 3 -0.69 -12.20 -7.05
N HIS A 4 -0.89 -12.72 -5.84
CA HIS A 4 -0.92 -11.88 -4.65
C HIS A 4 0.50 -11.51 -4.26
N VAL A 5 0.71 -10.23 -3.99
CA VAL A 5 1.98 -9.66 -3.56
C VAL A 5 1.73 -8.74 -2.36
N VAL A 6 2.81 -8.32 -1.73
CA VAL A 6 2.77 -7.35 -0.63
C VAL A 6 3.45 -6.08 -1.10
N LEU A 7 2.75 -4.95 -1.04
CA LEU A 7 3.30 -3.63 -1.32
C LEU A 7 3.77 -2.98 -0.03
N VAL A 8 5.04 -2.59 0.03
CA VAL A 8 5.58 -1.83 1.16
C VAL A 8 5.10 -0.37 1.10
N VAL A 9 4.59 0.13 2.23
CA VAL A 9 4.04 1.48 2.37
C VAL A 9 4.61 2.18 3.60
N SER A 10 4.40 3.50 3.68
CA SER A 10 4.78 4.32 4.84
C SER A 10 3.52 4.77 5.56
N ILE A 11 3.32 4.33 6.80
CA ILE A 11 2.24 4.78 7.68
C ILE A 11 2.63 6.13 8.26
N THR A 12 1.88 7.19 7.96
CA THR A 12 2.27 8.59 8.22
C THR A 12 1.67 9.16 9.50
N ARG A 13 0.50 8.67 9.93
CA ARG A 13 -0.18 9.12 11.17
C ARG A 13 -1.37 8.25 11.53
N TRP A 14 -1.78 8.33 12.79
CA TRP A 14 -3.12 7.96 13.23
C TRP A 14 -4.17 8.96 12.70
N VAL A 15 -5.37 8.47 12.37
CA VAL A 15 -6.46 9.28 11.83
C VAL A 15 -7.66 9.29 12.76
N ASP A 16 -8.12 8.12 13.18
CA ASP A 16 -9.34 7.96 13.97
C ASP A 16 -9.26 6.69 14.83
N ASP A 17 -9.88 6.70 16.00
CA ASP A 17 -10.00 5.53 16.87
C ASP A 17 -11.11 4.57 16.40
N GLU A 18 -12.08 5.07 15.62
CA GLU A 18 -13.17 4.28 15.05
C GLU A 18 -13.13 4.24 13.51
N PRO A 19 -13.55 3.13 12.89
CA PRO A 19 -13.90 1.84 13.50
C PRO A 19 -12.70 1.13 14.14
N GLN A 20 -12.93 0.44 15.27
CA GLN A 20 -11.89 -0.41 15.89
C GLN A 20 -11.28 -1.42 14.89
N PRO A 21 -9.94 -1.62 14.90
CA PRO A 21 -8.97 -1.15 15.90
C PRO A 21 -8.37 0.23 15.62
N GLY A 22 -9.05 1.08 14.84
CA GLY A 22 -8.64 2.44 14.47
C GLY A 22 -8.10 2.54 13.04
N ILE A 23 -8.09 3.77 12.52
CA ILE A 23 -7.74 4.12 11.15
C ILE A 23 -6.40 4.84 11.13
N VAL A 24 -5.53 4.46 10.20
CA VAL A 24 -4.25 5.13 9.92
C VAL A 24 -4.24 5.71 8.52
N GLU A 25 -3.43 6.74 8.33
CA GLU A 25 -3.03 7.21 7.02
C GLU A 25 -1.71 6.57 6.63
N PHE A 26 -1.63 6.12 5.39
CA PHE A 26 -0.40 5.64 4.81
C PHE A 26 -0.28 6.07 3.35
N GLU A 27 0.95 6.00 2.85
CA GLU A 27 1.27 6.43 1.50
C GLU A 27 2.34 5.56 0.84
N PHE A 28 2.34 5.59 -0.50
CA PHE A 28 3.44 5.12 -1.32
C PHE A 28 3.55 5.98 -2.58
N SER A 29 4.73 5.96 -3.21
CA SER A 29 4.94 6.59 -4.52
C SER A 29 4.79 5.57 -5.64
N ASP A 30 4.10 5.95 -6.71
CA ASP A 30 4.07 5.15 -7.94
C ASP A 30 5.36 5.35 -8.77
N ARG A 31 5.46 4.65 -9.90
CA ARG A 31 6.63 4.73 -10.77
C ARG A 31 6.86 6.12 -11.39
N PHE A 32 5.83 6.95 -11.41
CA PHE A 32 5.87 8.32 -11.94
C PHE A 32 6.28 9.33 -10.86
N GLY A 33 6.52 8.87 -9.62
CA GLY A 33 6.85 9.71 -8.48
C GLY A 33 5.63 10.41 -7.87
N ARG A 34 4.40 10.02 -8.27
CA ARG A 34 3.19 10.53 -7.64
C ARG A 34 2.97 9.82 -6.31
N LEU A 35 2.74 10.62 -5.28
CA LEU A 35 2.40 10.15 -3.94
C LEU A 35 0.91 9.87 -3.85
N TRP A 36 0.55 8.67 -3.40
CA TRP A 36 -0.82 8.24 -3.18
C TRP A 36 -1.06 8.04 -1.68
N ARG A 37 -2.20 8.54 -1.18
CA ARG A 37 -2.59 8.44 0.23
C ARG A 37 -3.85 7.63 0.40
N PHE A 38 -3.94 6.96 1.54
CA PHE A 38 -4.98 6.00 1.88
C PHE A 38 -5.34 6.15 3.35
N HIS A 39 -6.60 5.92 3.70
CA HIS A 39 -7.04 5.73 5.08
C HIS A 39 -7.64 4.34 5.22
N GLU A 40 -7.09 3.53 6.12
CA GLU A 40 -7.59 2.17 6.33
C GLU A 40 -7.37 1.73 7.79
N LYS A 41 -8.10 0.69 8.20
CA LYS A 41 -7.88 0.05 9.49
C LYS A 41 -6.42 -0.33 9.66
N GLN A 42 -5.85 0.04 10.82
CA GLN A 42 -4.43 -0.20 11.11
C GLN A 42 -4.05 -1.68 10.97
N SER A 43 -4.96 -2.59 11.30
CA SER A 43 -4.78 -4.04 11.16
C SER A 43 -4.65 -4.55 9.72
N LEU A 44 -4.99 -3.74 8.70
CA LEU A 44 -4.77 -4.09 7.30
C LEU A 44 -3.39 -3.65 6.78
N VAL A 45 -2.68 -2.83 7.54
CA VAL A 45 -1.43 -2.19 7.11
C VAL A 45 -0.25 -2.50 8.05
N SER A 46 -0.53 -2.94 9.27
CA SER A 46 0.46 -3.35 10.25
C SER A 46 -0.07 -4.47 11.14
N SER A 47 0.86 -5.30 11.62
CA SER A 47 0.60 -6.27 12.70
C SER A 47 0.95 -5.72 14.07
N GLU A 48 1.63 -4.57 14.14
CA GLU A 48 1.95 -3.90 15.38
C GLU A 48 0.74 -3.11 15.88
N TRP A 49 0.63 -2.95 17.20
CA TRP A 49 -0.36 -2.05 17.77
C TRP A 49 0.04 -0.59 17.49
N LEU A 50 -0.79 0.12 16.74
CA LEU A 50 -0.64 1.54 16.42
C LEU A 50 -1.72 2.35 17.13
N ASP A 51 -1.36 3.56 17.55
CA ASP A 51 -2.26 4.57 18.09
C ASP A 51 -1.70 5.99 17.90
N ALA A 52 -2.45 7.01 18.33
CA ALA A 52 -2.05 8.41 18.24
C ALA A 52 -0.74 8.76 18.99
N ASN A 53 -0.28 7.92 19.92
CA ASN A 53 0.92 8.17 20.73
C ASN A 53 2.18 7.54 20.12
N CYS A 54 2.04 6.74 19.06
CA CYS A 54 3.17 6.19 18.32
C CYS A 54 3.98 7.29 17.61
N ILE A 55 5.26 7.03 17.36
CA ILE A 55 6.11 7.89 16.52
C ILE A 55 5.91 7.48 15.06
N TYR A 56 5.61 8.45 14.21
CA TYR A 56 5.45 8.28 12.75
C TYR A 56 6.51 9.10 11.99
N PRO A 57 6.87 8.72 10.74
CA PRO A 57 6.33 7.60 9.96
C PRO A 57 6.82 6.22 10.42
N ARG A 58 6.06 5.18 10.11
CA ARG A 58 6.40 3.77 10.36
C ARG A 58 6.27 2.95 9.09
N SER A 59 7.04 1.87 8.98
CA SER A 59 6.87 0.92 7.86
C SER A 59 5.55 0.17 8.02
N GLY A 60 4.85 -0.02 6.92
CA GLY A 60 3.68 -0.88 6.82
C GLY A 60 3.69 -1.63 5.51
N ASP A 61 2.69 -2.48 5.33
CA ASP A 61 2.53 -3.25 4.12
C ASP A 61 1.06 -3.58 3.85
N ILE A 62 0.69 -3.64 2.57
CA ILE A 62 -0.66 -4.05 2.16
C ILE A 62 -0.58 -5.21 1.18
N ARG A 63 -1.54 -6.15 1.29
CA ARG A 63 -1.69 -7.22 0.31
C ARG A 63 -2.45 -6.68 -0.90
N CYS A 64 -1.88 -6.87 -2.10
CA CYS A 64 -2.49 -6.45 -3.36
C CYS A 64 -2.32 -7.52 -4.45
N LEU A 65 -2.98 -7.34 -5.59
CA LEU A 65 -2.87 -8.24 -6.73
C LEU A 65 -1.94 -7.65 -7.80
N ALA A 66 -0.85 -8.34 -8.12
CA ALA A 66 -0.03 -8.02 -9.27
C ALA A 66 -0.71 -8.55 -10.55
N LEU A 67 -1.15 -7.65 -11.43
CA LEU A 67 -1.87 -7.97 -12.66
C LEU A 67 -0.91 -8.37 -13.79
N SER A 68 0.22 -7.68 -13.89
CA SER A 68 1.24 -7.90 -14.91
C SER A 68 2.56 -7.27 -14.50
N GLN A 69 3.66 -7.75 -15.10
CA GLN A 69 4.99 -7.19 -14.95
C GLN A 69 5.57 -6.81 -16.31
N SER A 70 6.38 -5.76 -16.35
CA SER A 70 7.10 -5.32 -17.54
C SER A 70 8.41 -4.63 -17.16
N GLN A 71 9.18 -4.21 -18.15
CA GLN A 71 10.32 -3.32 -17.97
C GLN A 71 10.02 -1.95 -18.59
N ASP A 72 10.52 -0.87 -18.00
CA ASP A 72 10.56 0.43 -18.69
C ASP A 72 11.75 0.55 -19.65
N GLN A 73 11.84 1.72 -20.30
CA GLN A 73 12.93 2.09 -21.21
C GLN A 73 14.32 2.08 -20.56
N TYR A 74 14.42 2.04 -19.23
CA TYR A 74 15.68 1.98 -18.48
C TYR A 74 15.96 0.57 -17.94
N GLY A 75 15.16 -0.43 -18.30
CA GLY A 75 15.30 -1.81 -17.84
C GLY A 75 14.81 -2.05 -16.41
N ARG A 76 14.12 -1.08 -15.78
CA ARG A 76 13.58 -1.25 -14.42
C ARG A 76 12.31 -2.07 -14.47
N LEU A 77 12.20 -3.06 -13.58
CA LEU A 77 10.99 -3.88 -13.45
C LEU A 77 9.85 -3.07 -12.84
N ILE A 78 8.70 -3.12 -13.50
CA ILE A 78 7.46 -2.45 -13.11
C ILE A 78 6.38 -3.52 -12.97
N ALA A 79 5.54 -3.36 -11.95
CA ALA A 79 4.34 -4.14 -11.77
C ALA A 79 3.11 -3.23 -11.88
N LYS A 80 2.10 -3.68 -12.63
CA LYS A 80 0.74 -3.16 -12.51
C LYS A 80 0.05 -3.89 -11.37
N ILE A 81 -0.41 -3.15 -10.38
CA ILE A 81 -1.07 -3.70 -9.19
C ILE A 81 -2.51 -3.20 -9.07
N ASP A 82 -3.33 -3.97 -8.35
CA ASP A 82 -4.68 -3.58 -7.92
C ASP A 82 -4.79 -3.77 -6.40
N THR A 83 -4.91 -2.66 -5.66
CA THR A 83 -5.04 -2.63 -4.19
C THR A 83 -6.45 -2.96 -3.72
N SER A 84 -7.46 -2.94 -4.62
CA SER A 84 -8.83 -3.32 -4.28
C SER A 84 -8.97 -4.81 -3.95
N GLN A 85 -7.95 -5.62 -4.26
CA GLN A 85 -7.94 -7.05 -4.00
C GLN A 85 -6.82 -7.41 -3.03
N PRO A 86 -7.09 -8.15 -1.94
CA PRO A 86 -8.36 -8.81 -1.60
C PRO A 86 -9.29 -7.98 -0.69
N TYR A 87 -8.85 -6.82 -0.20
CA TYR A 87 -9.51 -6.13 0.92
C TYR A 87 -10.18 -4.80 0.56
N SER A 88 -10.39 -4.52 -0.74
CA SER A 88 -11.02 -3.28 -1.22
C SER A 88 -10.31 -2.00 -0.76
N VAL A 89 -8.97 -2.03 -0.69
CA VAL A 89 -8.18 -0.86 -0.30
C VAL A 89 -8.10 0.12 -1.47
N GLU A 90 -8.58 1.35 -1.25
CA GLU A 90 -8.62 2.42 -2.25
C GLU A 90 -7.96 3.69 -1.69
N SER A 91 -7.35 4.46 -2.59
CA SER A 91 -6.77 5.76 -2.22
C SER A 91 -7.86 6.77 -1.87
N LEU A 92 -7.48 7.87 -1.22
CA LEU A 92 -8.39 8.99 -0.93
C LEU A 92 -8.96 9.65 -2.20
N GLU A 93 -8.42 9.32 -3.37
CA GLU A 93 -8.89 9.77 -4.68
C GLU A 93 -9.67 8.68 -5.44
N GLU A 94 -10.11 7.62 -4.76
CA GLU A 94 -10.90 6.51 -5.32
C GLU A 94 -10.18 5.75 -6.45
N VAL A 95 -8.84 5.72 -6.41
CA VAL A 95 -8.00 4.93 -7.32
C VAL A 95 -7.47 3.70 -6.58
N SER A 96 -7.53 2.55 -7.25
CA SER A 96 -7.00 1.27 -6.73
C SER A 96 -5.92 0.63 -7.61
N ARG A 97 -5.68 1.15 -8.83
CA ARG A 97 -4.75 0.56 -9.79
C ARG A 97 -3.55 1.46 -10.03
N PHE A 98 -2.37 0.88 -9.88
CA PHE A 98 -1.11 1.62 -9.91
C PHE A 98 -0.04 0.89 -10.70
N GLU A 99 0.93 1.66 -11.19
CA GLU A 99 2.19 1.14 -11.72
C GLU A 99 3.29 1.46 -10.70
N VAL A 100 3.87 0.43 -10.09
CA VAL A 100 4.93 0.57 -9.07
C VAL A 100 6.20 -0.12 -9.55
N PHE A 101 7.35 0.26 -8.99
CA PHE A 101 8.56 -0.53 -9.21
C PHE A 101 8.44 -1.86 -8.48
N ALA A 102 8.87 -2.95 -9.13
CA ALA A 102 8.82 -4.29 -8.52
C ALA A 102 9.67 -4.38 -7.24
N SER A 103 10.65 -3.48 -7.06
CA SER A 103 11.42 -3.36 -5.82
C SER A 103 10.60 -2.91 -4.60
N GLN A 104 9.40 -2.37 -4.81
CA GLN A 104 8.46 -2.01 -3.74
C GLN A 104 7.59 -3.20 -3.32
N LEU A 105 7.67 -4.32 -4.05
CA LEU A 105 6.87 -5.51 -3.83
C LEU A 105 7.69 -6.60 -3.16
N LEU A 106 7.05 -7.31 -2.23
CA LEU A 106 7.53 -8.56 -1.65
C LEU A 106 6.63 -9.70 -2.12
N PRO A 107 7.16 -10.95 -2.21
CA PRO A 107 6.33 -12.11 -2.48
C PRO A 107 5.19 -12.21 -1.46
N GLY A 108 3.97 -12.47 -1.95
CA GLY A 108 2.83 -12.69 -1.05
C GLY A 108 2.98 -14.00 -0.30
N ALA A 109 3.04 -13.94 1.03
CA ALA A 109 3.01 -15.11 1.91
C ALA A 109 1.63 -15.79 1.92
#